data_AF-A0A1I5F024-F1
#
_entry.id   AF-A0A1I5F024-F1
#
_cell.length_a   1.000
_cell.length_b   1.000
_cell.length_c   1.000
_cell.angle_alpha   90.00
_cell.angle_beta   90.00
_cell.angle_gamma   90.00
#
_symmetry.space_group_name_H-M   'P 1'
#
loop_
_entity.id
_entity.type
_entity.pdbx_description
1 polymer ?
#
loop_
_entity_poly.entity_id
_entity_poly.type
_entity_poly.pdbx_seq_one_letter_code
_entity_poly.pdbx_strand_id
1 'polypeptide(L)'
;MRIFIYLYFLLIIFGCSEKNQKSKDFPGLEIVDSIQVFNDPDLFFQDLDPVLEKLLFIKKSDSIQEVQILDFNGNLQNSFSLDQNYKKNNIHLLSALFFKDHEGIVVFGSEEIITYSMTGEIDSIISFSDVQRQYFSRSDLSFSLENFGDKIFLLNNEIVNLKHSDLSEFSNVEIFYVFDLKSKESTTFLKFPKSSIFQKNKYFFKGAWSPVYTFDKNLLHVVFGIEPTIYNYSPIPPYQLLSSLPLKLNSYRSFNGLDKLSSKFRFFDHSFTSGKILSIKKLLDYFVIVYFPGINDQKLGEQLQGKSTEDIIKNIRKLKKKYPNRVAVIDPQGNTLADFIPEKLNPTSMIIRNGDLYMLGSSNIDSNDNLLKIFRLTLNMKDK
;
A
#
# COMPACT_ATOMS: atom_id res chain seq x y z
N MET A 1 6.08 70.78 -29.79
CA MET A 1 5.23 70.42 -30.94
C MET A 1 5.82 69.18 -31.60
N ARG A 2 5.08 68.05 -31.56
CA ARG A 2 5.14 66.84 -32.42
C ARG A 2 6.43 65.98 -32.35
N ILE A 3 6.45 64.86 -31.61
CA ILE A 3 5.88 63.49 -31.85
C ILE A 3 6.73 62.68 -32.87
N PHE A 4 6.96 61.39 -32.53
CA PHE A 4 7.32 60.21 -33.35
C PHE A 4 8.72 59.62 -33.10
N ILE A 5 8.93 58.33 -32.81
CA ILE A 5 8.05 57.23 -32.40
C ILE A 5 8.96 56.20 -31.67
N TYR A 6 8.49 55.65 -30.56
CA TYR A 6 9.09 54.52 -29.85
C TYR A 6 8.92 53.26 -30.71
N LEU A 7 10.02 52.68 -31.21
CA LEU A 7 9.97 51.35 -31.80
C LEU A 7 10.03 50.32 -30.67
N TYR A 8 8.83 49.94 -30.24
CA TYR A 8 8.50 48.83 -29.37
C TYR A 8 9.12 47.53 -29.92
N PHE A 9 10.25 47.08 -29.36
CA PHE A 9 10.68 45.69 -29.50
C PHE A 9 9.94 44.86 -28.45
N LEU A 10 8.65 44.62 -28.72
CA LEU A 10 7.83 43.66 -28.00
C LEU A 10 8.37 42.26 -28.35
N LEU A 11 9.29 41.75 -27.54
CA LEU A 11 9.62 40.33 -27.50
C LEU A 11 8.38 39.59 -27.04
N ILE A 12 7.57 39.17 -28.00
CA ILE A 12 6.45 38.25 -27.81
C ILE A 12 7.07 36.90 -27.44
N ILE A 13 7.13 36.64 -26.14
CA ILE A 13 7.32 35.30 -25.60
C ILE A 13 6.04 34.55 -25.91
N PHE A 14 6.01 33.86 -27.05
CA PHE A 14 5.03 32.81 -27.32
C PHE A 14 5.31 31.65 -26.37
N GLY A 15 4.84 31.79 -25.12
CA GLY A 15 4.62 30.66 -24.24
C GLY A 15 3.50 29.82 -24.84
N CYS A 16 3.87 28.81 -25.62
CA CYS A 16 2.99 27.69 -25.95
C CYS A 16 2.65 26.97 -24.64
N SER A 17 1.59 27.42 -23.97
CA SER A 17 0.84 26.55 -23.08
C SER A 17 0.21 25.48 -23.96
N GLU A 18 0.81 24.29 -23.98
CA GLU A 18 0.07 23.10 -24.38
C GLU A 18 -1.20 23.06 -23.53
N LYS A 19 -2.35 23.11 -24.21
CA LYS A 19 -3.63 22.79 -23.59
C LYS A 19 -3.52 21.35 -23.11
N ASN A 20 -3.25 21.17 -21.82
CA ASN A 20 -3.38 19.91 -21.11
C ASN A 20 -4.73 19.29 -21.49
N GLN A 21 -4.65 18.31 -22.38
CA GLN A 21 -5.77 17.49 -22.78
C GLN A 21 -6.09 16.64 -21.55
N LYS A 22 -7.01 17.13 -20.70
CA LYS A 22 -7.48 16.42 -19.50
C LYS A 22 -7.93 15.02 -19.92
N SER A 23 -7.06 14.03 -19.76
CA SER A 23 -7.37 12.66 -20.10
C SER A 23 -8.36 12.15 -19.07
N LYS A 24 -9.58 11.84 -19.51
CA LYS A 24 -10.61 11.20 -18.68
C LYS A 24 -10.28 9.71 -18.52
N ASP A 25 -9.07 9.39 -18.08
CA ASP A 25 -8.55 8.02 -18.18
C ASP A 25 -9.08 7.11 -17.07
N PHE A 26 -9.61 7.65 -15.96
CA PHE A 26 -10.12 6.85 -14.84
C PHE A 26 -11.47 7.39 -14.31
N PRO A 27 -12.54 6.59 -14.30
CA PRO A 27 -13.78 7.00 -13.64
C PRO A 27 -13.53 7.31 -12.15
N GLY A 28 -13.87 8.53 -11.71
CA GLY A 28 -13.73 8.98 -10.32
C GLY A 28 -12.34 9.46 -9.90
N LEU A 29 -11.30 9.25 -10.71
CA LEU A 29 -9.95 9.77 -10.46
C LEU A 29 -9.38 10.47 -11.70
N GLU A 30 -8.62 11.55 -11.52
CA GLU A 30 -7.93 12.26 -12.61
C GLU A 30 -6.45 12.38 -12.27
N ILE A 31 -5.59 12.06 -13.24
CA ILE A 31 -4.17 12.40 -13.14
C ILE A 31 -4.07 13.90 -13.31
N VAL A 32 -3.58 14.58 -12.28
CA VAL A 32 -3.40 16.04 -12.29
C VAL A 32 -1.94 16.44 -12.47
N ASP A 33 -1.01 15.52 -12.23
CA ASP A 33 0.43 15.75 -12.35
C ASP A 33 1.19 14.43 -12.50
N SER A 34 2.43 14.50 -12.96
CA SER A 34 3.34 13.36 -13.01
C SER A 34 4.79 13.75 -12.73
N ILE A 35 5.43 13.01 -11.84
CA ILE A 35 6.89 13.05 -11.64
C ILE A 35 7.50 11.94 -12.50
N GLN A 36 8.60 12.25 -13.19
CA GLN A 36 9.28 11.30 -14.06
C GLN A 36 10.77 11.30 -13.73
N VAL A 37 11.31 10.13 -13.40
CA VAL A 37 12.73 9.94 -13.10
C VAL A 37 13.28 8.73 -13.84
N PHE A 38 14.59 8.66 -14.01
CA PHE A 38 15.21 7.52 -14.67
C PHE A 38 14.92 6.22 -13.90
N ASN A 39 14.51 5.18 -14.63
CA ASN A 39 14.21 3.88 -14.07
C ASN A 39 15.48 3.02 -14.04
N ASP A 40 16.26 3.13 -12.96
CA ASP A 40 17.31 2.16 -12.64
C ASP A 40 16.63 0.90 -12.07
N PRO A 41 16.80 -0.29 -12.69
CA PRO A 41 16.15 -1.53 -12.24
C PRO A 41 16.56 -1.96 -10.82
N ASP A 42 17.68 -1.45 -10.31
CA ASP A 42 18.14 -1.72 -8.95
C ASP A 42 17.59 -0.73 -7.91
N LEU A 43 16.90 0.33 -8.36
CA LEU A 43 16.24 1.33 -7.51
C LEU A 43 14.76 1.01 -7.29
N PHE A 44 14.41 0.82 -6.03
CA PHE A 44 13.05 0.57 -5.59
C PHE A 44 12.48 1.81 -4.92
N PHE A 45 11.46 2.43 -5.52
CA PHE A 45 10.74 3.55 -4.92
C PHE A 45 10.12 3.15 -3.57
N GLN A 46 10.32 3.98 -2.56
CA GLN A 46 9.86 3.75 -1.18
C GLN A 46 8.82 4.79 -0.74
N ASP A 47 9.06 6.06 -1.04
CA ASP A 47 8.17 7.15 -0.62
C ASP A 47 8.47 8.46 -1.37
N LEU A 48 7.59 9.45 -1.22
CA LEU A 48 7.83 10.82 -1.68
C LEU A 48 7.41 11.85 -0.64
N ASP A 49 8.03 13.02 -0.73
CA ASP A 49 7.69 14.20 0.03
C ASP A 49 7.42 15.36 -0.94
N PRO A 50 6.16 15.77 -1.12
CA PRO A 50 5.80 16.78 -2.10
C PRO A 50 6.11 18.21 -1.64
N VAL A 51 6.36 18.43 -0.34
CA VAL A 51 6.73 19.77 0.17
C VAL A 51 8.20 20.02 -0.09
N LEU A 52 9.03 18.99 0.11
CA LEU A 52 10.46 19.07 -0.16
C LEU A 52 10.83 18.74 -1.62
N GLU A 53 9.85 18.29 -2.42
CA GLU A 53 10.04 17.77 -3.77
C GLU A 53 11.10 16.64 -3.81
N LYS A 54 11.00 15.72 -2.85
CA LYS A 54 11.96 14.61 -2.68
C LYS A 54 11.32 13.26 -2.92
N LEU A 55 12.11 12.36 -3.48
CA LEU A 55 11.81 10.95 -3.68
C LEU A 55 12.77 10.11 -2.87
N LEU A 56 12.25 9.05 -2.27
CA LEU A 56 12.99 8.09 -1.47
C LEU A 56 13.08 6.76 -2.21
N PHE A 57 14.30 6.27 -2.37
CA PHE A 57 14.60 5.01 -3.01
C PHE A 57 15.49 4.14 -2.12
N ILE A 58 15.40 2.83 -2.34
CA ILE A 58 16.44 1.89 -1.92
C ILE A 58 17.10 1.30 -3.15
N LYS A 59 18.42 1.37 -3.20
CA LYS A 59 19.23 0.55 -4.08
C LYS A 59 19.59 -0.75 -3.37
N LYS A 60 19.16 -1.88 -3.94
CA LYS A 60 19.54 -3.20 -3.42
C LYS A 60 20.74 -3.73 -4.20
N SER A 61 21.83 -3.99 -3.49
CA SER A 61 22.95 -4.78 -3.99
C SER A 61 23.09 -6.06 -3.17
N ASP A 62 23.90 -7.02 -3.63
CA ASP A 62 24.07 -8.33 -2.97
C ASP A 62 24.54 -8.24 -1.51
N SER A 63 25.13 -7.11 -1.10
CA SER A 63 25.74 -6.95 0.23
C SER A 63 25.38 -5.65 0.96
N ILE A 64 24.75 -4.67 0.29
CA ILE A 64 24.49 -3.35 0.85
C ILE A 64 23.10 -2.87 0.44
N GLN A 65 22.34 -2.37 1.41
CA GLN A 65 21.15 -1.57 1.17
C GLN A 65 21.50 -0.09 1.30
N GLU A 66 21.44 0.62 0.18
CA GLU A 66 21.70 2.06 0.11
C GLU A 66 20.37 2.81 -0.03
N VAL A 67 20.15 3.79 0.84
CA VAL A 67 19.08 4.75 0.71
C VAL A 67 19.54 5.87 -0.22
N GLN A 68 18.71 6.20 -1.20
CA GLN A 68 18.95 7.33 -2.10
C GLN A 68 17.79 8.33 -2.01
N ILE A 69 18.13 9.61 -1.88
CA ILE A 69 17.21 10.73 -1.86
C ILE A 69 17.42 11.51 -3.15
N LEU A 70 16.40 11.54 -4.00
CA LEU A 70 16.41 12.27 -5.27
C LEU A 70 15.45 13.46 -5.18
N ASP A 71 15.68 14.48 -5.99
CA ASP A 71 14.65 15.51 -6.23
C ASP A 71 13.61 15.02 -7.27
N PHE A 72 12.56 15.80 -7.51
CA PHE A 72 11.53 15.48 -8.52
C PHE A 72 12.04 15.52 -9.97
N ASN A 73 13.22 16.08 -10.23
CA ASN A 73 13.89 16.01 -11.52
C ASN A 73 14.78 14.77 -11.66
N GLY A 74 14.89 13.94 -10.62
CA GLY A 74 15.72 12.74 -10.59
C GLY A 74 17.20 12.99 -10.27
N ASN A 75 17.57 14.20 -9.81
CA ASN A 75 18.94 14.47 -9.38
C ASN A 75 19.16 13.90 -7.97
N LEU A 76 20.24 13.13 -7.81
CA LEU A 76 20.66 12.61 -6.51
C LEU A 76 21.03 13.77 -5.57
N GLN A 77 20.32 13.89 -4.46
CA GLN A 77 20.57 14.89 -3.42
C GLN A 77 21.46 14.31 -2.31
N ASN A 78 21.22 13.06 -1.93
CA ASN A 78 22.02 12.36 -0.94
C ASN A 78 21.92 10.84 -1.10
N SER A 79 22.92 10.10 -0.62
CA SER A 79 22.82 8.66 -0.39
C SER A 79 23.58 8.22 0.85
N PHE A 80 23.12 7.14 1.48
CA PHE A 80 23.81 6.53 2.61
C PHE A 80 23.47 5.04 2.72
N SER A 81 24.41 4.27 3.26
CA SER A 81 24.19 2.86 3.56
C SER A 81 23.46 2.70 4.89
N LEU A 82 22.43 1.85 4.90
CA LEU A 82 21.76 1.47 6.15
C LEU A 82 22.71 0.74 7.11
N ASP A 83 23.64 -0.04 6.56
CA ASP A 83 24.51 -0.95 7.31
C ASP A 83 25.77 -0.26 7.87
N GLN A 84 26.33 0.74 7.19
CA GLN A 84 27.61 1.35 7.60
C GLN A 84 27.54 2.08 8.93
N ASN A 85 26.37 2.63 9.27
CA ASN A 85 26.17 3.40 10.50
C ASN A 85 25.56 2.56 11.64
N TYR A 86 25.28 1.28 11.40
CA TYR A 86 24.56 0.42 12.34
C TYR A 86 25.41 -0.76 12.83
N LYS A 87 25.50 -0.93 14.17
CA LYS A 87 26.46 -1.85 14.81
C LYS A 87 26.20 -3.33 14.53
N LYS A 88 24.96 -3.72 14.23
CA LYS A 88 24.64 -5.08 13.78
C LYS A 88 24.49 -5.03 12.27
N ASN A 89 25.57 -5.34 11.55
CA ASN A 89 25.55 -5.42 10.09
C ASN A 89 24.30 -6.19 9.59
N ASN A 90 23.64 -5.67 8.54
CA ASN A 90 22.44 -6.21 7.86
C ASN A 90 21.09 -5.90 8.52
N ILE A 91 20.53 -4.72 8.21
CA ILE A 91 19.14 -4.41 8.53
C ILE A 91 18.19 -5.16 7.59
N HIS A 92 17.40 -6.10 8.11
CA HIS A 92 16.35 -6.77 7.32
C HIS A 92 15.07 -5.94 7.29
N LEU A 93 14.82 -5.26 6.16
CA LEU A 93 13.63 -4.42 6.00
C LEU A 93 12.33 -5.21 5.96
N LEU A 94 11.35 -4.75 6.73
CA LEU A 94 10.03 -5.36 6.82
C LEU A 94 8.93 -4.56 6.14
N SER A 95 9.16 -3.28 5.88
CA SER A 95 8.25 -2.41 5.14
C SER A 95 9.02 -1.54 4.16
N ALA A 96 8.28 -0.79 3.34
CA ALA A 96 8.84 0.38 2.68
C ALA A 96 9.31 1.42 3.72
N LEU A 97 10.34 2.18 3.37
CA LEU A 97 10.80 3.34 4.13
C LEU A 97 9.84 4.51 3.89
N PHE A 98 9.80 5.47 4.81
CA PHE A 98 9.00 6.68 4.62
C PHE A 98 9.65 7.92 5.24
N PHE A 99 9.29 9.08 4.71
CA PHE A 99 9.67 10.37 5.29
C PHE A 99 8.87 10.65 6.56
N LYS A 100 9.57 11.04 7.63
CA LYS A 100 8.97 11.50 8.89
C LYS A 100 9.05 13.02 8.95
N ASP A 101 7.88 13.66 8.85
CA ASP A 101 7.68 15.10 9.09
C ASP A 101 8.67 16.01 8.36
N HIS A 102 9.10 15.66 7.15
CA HIS A 102 10.09 16.40 6.35
C HIS A 102 11.52 16.45 6.94
N GLU A 103 11.78 15.80 8.07
CA GLU A 103 13.03 15.94 8.83
C GLU A 103 13.91 14.68 8.80
N GLY A 104 13.31 13.51 8.59
CA GLY A 104 14.04 12.26 8.62
C GLY A 104 13.38 11.14 7.84
N ILE A 105 13.99 9.96 7.93
CA ILE A 105 13.58 8.74 7.25
C ILE A 105 13.43 7.66 8.30
N VAL A 106 12.26 7.01 8.32
CA VAL A 106 12.00 5.89 9.22
C VAL A 106 12.25 4.59 8.46
N VAL A 107 13.10 3.77 9.06
CA VAL A 107 13.49 2.45 8.61
C VAL A 107 12.95 1.43 9.58
N PHE A 108 12.16 0.48 9.05
CA PHE A 108 11.56 -0.56 9.85
C PHE A 108 12.24 -1.90 9.57
N GLY A 109 13.14 -2.27 10.48
CA GLY A 109 13.93 -3.50 10.43
C GLY A 109 13.30 -4.64 11.22
N SER A 110 13.86 -5.84 11.09
CA SER A 110 13.35 -7.04 11.79
C SER A 110 13.51 -7.02 13.31
N GLU A 111 14.46 -6.22 13.81
CA GLU A 111 14.81 -6.15 15.23
C GLU A 111 14.54 -4.77 15.84
N GLU A 112 14.24 -3.76 15.03
CA GLU A 112 14.18 -2.37 15.48
C GLU A 112 13.52 -1.43 14.47
N ILE A 113 13.17 -0.26 14.99
CA ILE A 113 12.82 0.93 14.21
C ILE A 113 13.97 1.92 14.34
N ILE A 114 14.53 2.35 13.21
CA ILE A 114 15.59 3.34 13.16
C ILE A 114 15.04 4.58 12.48
N THR A 115 15.28 5.75 13.08
CA THR A 115 15.09 7.03 12.38
C THR A 115 16.45 7.57 12.00
N TYR A 116 16.61 7.85 10.72
CA TYR A 116 17.78 8.53 10.17
C TYR A 116 17.43 9.98 9.87
N SER A 117 18.39 10.87 10.04
CA SER A 117 18.31 12.22 9.49
C SER A 117 18.37 12.16 7.96
N MET A 118 18.05 13.28 7.30
CA MET A 118 18.19 13.39 5.84
C MET A 118 19.64 13.23 5.34
N THR A 119 20.64 13.38 6.22
CA THR A 119 22.07 13.15 5.88
C THR A 119 22.50 11.70 6.04
N GLY A 120 21.68 10.84 6.67
CA GLY A 120 22.00 9.44 6.94
C GLY A 120 22.61 9.18 8.33
N GLU A 121 22.60 10.18 9.21
CA GLU A 121 22.96 10.01 10.63
C GLU A 121 21.81 9.37 11.39
N ILE A 122 22.11 8.54 12.39
CA ILE A 122 21.07 7.89 13.20
C ILE A 122 20.59 8.86 14.28
N ASP A 123 19.34 9.26 14.21
CA ASP A 123 18.69 10.11 15.22
C ASP A 123 18.15 9.29 16.39
N SER A 124 17.56 8.12 16.09
CA SER A 124 17.01 7.25 17.12
C SER A 124 16.96 5.78 16.71
N ILE A 125 17.10 4.91 17.70
CA ILE A 125 16.90 3.46 17.58
C ILE A 125 15.91 3.03 18.65
N ILE A 126 14.92 2.26 18.23
CA ILE A 126 13.95 1.58 19.11
C ILE A 126 14.06 0.10 18.82
N SER A 127 14.78 -0.62 19.67
CA SER A 127 14.89 -2.08 19.56
C SER A 127 13.61 -2.74 20.03
N PHE A 128 13.13 -3.73 19.29
CA PHE A 128 12.13 -4.64 19.81
C PHE A 128 12.79 -5.47 20.91
N SER A 129 12.28 -5.41 22.13
CA SER A 129 12.61 -6.41 23.15
C SER A 129 12.38 -7.82 22.59
N ASP A 130 12.97 -8.86 23.17
CA ASP A 130 12.94 -10.28 22.76
C ASP A 130 11.54 -10.89 22.43
N VAL A 131 10.47 -10.12 22.61
CA VAL A 131 9.07 -10.52 22.53
C VAL A 131 8.60 -10.85 21.12
N GLN A 132 9.27 -10.45 20.03
CA GLN A 132 9.25 -11.20 18.75
C GLN A 132 9.99 -10.50 17.62
N ARG A 133 10.95 -11.22 17.04
CA ARG A 133 11.48 -10.91 15.72
C ARG A 133 10.36 -10.98 14.70
N GLN A 134 10.26 -9.92 13.91
CA GLN A 134 9.33 -9.86 12.81
C GLN A 134 9.99 -10.49 11.56
N TYR A 135 9.38 -11.53 11.00
CA TYR A 135 9.96 -12.32 9.89
C TYR A 135 9.29 -12.08 8.54
N PHE A 136 8.27 -11.22 8.51
CA PHE A 136 7.44 -11.06 7.32
C PHE A 136 7.62 -9.66 6.73
N SER A 137 8.36 -9.60 5.62
CA SER A 137 8.56 -8.39 4.84
C SER A 137 7.44 -8.22 3.82
N ARG A 138 6.78 -7.06 3.82
CA ARG A 138 6.00 -6.58 2.68
C ARG A 138 6.55 -5.21 2.29
N SER A 139 7.45 -5.21 1.31
CA SER A 139 8.01 -3.98 0.73
C SER A 139 7.06 -3.29 -0.27
N ASP A 140 5.88 -3.87 -0.50
CA ASP A 140 4.84 -3.25 -1.31
C ASP A 140 4.30 -1.98 -0.64
N LEU A 141 4.27 -0.87 -1.38
CA LEU A 141 3.83 0.46 -0.88
C LEU A 141 2.39 0.48 -0.36
N SER A 142 1.51 -0.42 -0.83
CA SER A 142 0.15 -0.53 -0.26
C SER A 142 0.10 -1.09 1.16
N PHE A 143 1.20 -1.68 1.62
CA PHE A 143 1.38 -2.11 3.00
C PHE A 143 2.36 -1.18 3.75
N SER A 144 2.61 0.01 3.20
CA SER A 144 3.43 1.04 3.85
C SER A 144 2.92 1.25 5.27
N LEU A 145 3.86 1.34 6.21
CA LEU A 145 3.56 1.77 7.56
C LEU A 145 2.90 3.14 7.49
N GLU A 146 1.70 3.23 8.04
CA GLU A 146 1.09 4.52 8.29
C GLU A 146 1.34 4.89 9.74
N ASN A 147 1.81 6.12 9.95
CA ASN A 147 1.95 6.71 11.27
C ASN A 147 0.67 7.45 11.66
N PHE A 148 0.42 7.50 12.97
CA PHE A 148 -0.62 8.33 13.57
C PHE A 148 0.01 9.15 14.69
N GLY A 149 0.43 10.38 14.34
CA GLY A 149 1.31 11.17 15.21
C GLY A 149 2.61 10.39 15.48
N ASP A 150 2.97 10.29 16.76
CA ASP A 150 4.16 9.56 17.21
C ASP A 150 3.98 8.03 17.28
N LYS A 151 2.94 7.46 16.67
CA LYS A 151 2.65 6.03 16.75
C LYS A 151 2.79 5.34 15.41
N ILE A 152 3.41 4.15 15.42
CA ILE A 152 3.54 3.27 14.26
C ILE A 152 2.70 2.02 14.50
N PHE A 153 1.87 1.68 13.52
CA PHE A 153 0.99 0.53 13.56
C PHE A 153 1.55 -0.58 12.67
N LEU A 154 1.63 -1.79 13.20
CA LEU A 154 2.31 -2.91 12.57
C LEU A 154 1.48 -4.16 12.69
N LEU A 155 1.56 -5.05 11.71
CA LEU A 155 0.90 -6.34 11.82
C LEU A 155 1.60 -7.18 12.89
N ASN A 156 0.80 -7.78 13.78
CA ASN A 156 1.32 -8.76 14.71
C ASN A 156 1.69 -10.05 13.96
N ASN A 157 2.96 -10.46 14.06
CA ASN A 157 3.45 -11.65 13.38
C ASN A 157 3.06 -12.97 14.08
N GLU A 158 2.57 -12.94 15.32
CA GLU A 158 1.95 -14.11 15.96
C GLU A 158 0.82 -14.68 15.09
N ILE A 159 0.10 -13.79 14.40
CA ILE A 159 -1.01 -14.17 13.52
C ILE A 159 -0.52 -15.01 12.32
N VAL A 160 0.74 -14.85 11.90
CA VAL A 160 1.34 -15.63 10.80
C VAL A 160 1.58 -17.09 11.20
N ASN A 161 1.71 -17.33 12.52
CA ASN A 161 1.95 -18.64 13.12
C ASN A 161 0.67 -19.30 13.64
N LEU A 162 -0.51 -18.71 13.42
CA LEU A 162 -1.76 -19.34 13.82
C LEU A 162 -1.88 -20.73 13.20
N LYS A 163 -2.20 -21.70 14.04
CA LYS A 163 -2.65 -23.00 13.61
C LYS A 163 -4.02 -22.81 13.00
N HIS A 164 -4.05 -22.69 11.68
CA HIS A 164 -5.28 -22.64 10.89
C HIS A 164 -6.24 -23.81 11.10
N SER A 165 -5.86 -24.82 11.90
CA SER A 165 -6.69 -25.93 12.35
C SER A 165 -7.42 -25.70 13.68
N ASP A 166 -7.08 -24.65 14.44
CA ASP A 166 -7.73 -24.28 15.69
C ASP A 166 -8.56 -23.01 15.48
N LEU A 167 -9.89 -23.16 15.59
CA LEU A 167 -10.83 -22.06 15.37
C LEU A 167 -10.81 -21.03 16.51
N SER A 168 -10.37 -21.43 17.71
CA SER A 168 -10.32 -20.55 18.88
C SER A 168 -9.23 -19.48 18.76
N GLU A 169 -8.19 -19.74 17.98
CA GLU A 169 -7.08 -18.82 17.78
C GLU A 169 -7.51 -17.49 17.14
N PHE A 170 -8.47 -17.52 16.20
CA PHE A 170 -9.03 -16.29 15.62
C PHE A 170 -9.74 -15.41 16.64
N SER A 171 -10.27 -15.96 17.73
CA SER A 171 -10.99 -15.19 18.75
C SER A 171 -10.07 -14.43 19.70
N ASN A 172 -8.84 -14.89 19.85
CA ASN A 172 -7.91 -14.37 20.85
C ASN A 172 -6.77 -13.55 20.25
N VAL A 173 -6.55 -13.65 18.94
CA VAL A 173 -5.43 -12.99 18.29
C VAL A 173 -5.61 -11.48 18.22
N GLU A 174 -4.55 -10.76 18.57
CA GLU A 174 -4.46 -9.31 18.45
C GLU A 174 -3.71 -8.96 17.17
N ILE A 175 -4.32 -8.11 16.34
CA ILE A 175 -3.97 -7.99 14.93
C ILE A 175 -2.81 -7.04 14.70
N PHE A 176 -2.67 -6.03 15.55
CA PHE A 176 -1.65 -5.00 15.41
C PHE A 176 -0.77 -4.89 16.64
N TYR A 177 0.51 -4.55 16.43
CA TYR A 177 1.33 -3.86 17.40
C TYR A 177 1.25 -2.34 17.15
N VAL A 178 1.21 -1.57 18.22
CA VAL A 178 1.40 -0.12 18.20
C VAL A 178 2.68 0.16 18.95
N PHE A 179 3.60 0.85 18.27
CA PHE A 179 4.82 1.35 18.86
C PHE A 179 4.68 2.85 19.02
N ASP A 180 4.88 3.33 20.24
CA ASP A 180 4.93 4.75 20.53
C ASP A 180 6.39 5.21 20.43
N LEU A 181 6.68 6.08 19.47
CA LEU A 181 8.04 6.57 19.20
C LEU A 181 8.58 7.44 20.34
N LYS A 182 7.70 8.02 21.16
CA LYS A 182 8.08 8.89 22.27
C LYS A 182 8.36 8.10 23.54
N SER A 183 7.46 7.20 23.94
CA SER A 183 7.69 6.36 25.12
C SER A 183 8.61 5.17 24.85
N LYS A 184 8.77 4.80 23.57
CA LYS A 184 9.50 3.60 23.11
C LYS A 184 8.87 2.29 23.60
N GLU A 185 7.60 2.34 23.99
CA GLU A 185 6.83 1.17 24.41
C GLU A 185 6.02 0.61 23.24
N SER A 186 5.69 -0.68 23.34
CA SER A 186 4.83 -1.36 22.38
C SER A 186 3.66 -2.04 23.07
N THR A 187 2.49 -2.00 22.43
CA THR A 187 1.29 -2.69 22.88
C THR A 187 0.65 -3.41 21.71
N THR A 188 0.09 -4.59 21.94
CA THR A 188 -0.79 -5.24 20.97
C THR A 188 -2.22 -4.70 21.11
N PHE A 189 -2.95 -4.61 20.00
CA PHE A 189 -4.36 -4.25 20.03
C PHE A 189 -5.12 -4.79 18.82
N LEU A 190 -6.45 -4.64 18.89
CA LEU A 190 -7.42 -4.96 17.83
C LEU A 190 -7.60 -6.46 17.62
N LYS A 191 -8.66 -7.00 18.23
CA LYS A 191 -9.19 -8.32 17.87
C LYS A 191 -10.16 -8.17 16.72
N PHE A 192 -10.46 -9.27 16.02
CA PHE A 192 -11.53 -9.25 15.02
C PHE A 192 -12.86 -8.84 15.68
N PRO A 193 -13.65 -7.95 15.05
CA PRO A 193 -15.00 -7.65 15.48
C PRO A 193 -15.85 -8.91 15.58
N LYS A 194 -16.78 -8.96 16.54
CA LYS A 194 -17.76 -10.07 16.66
C LYS A 194 -18.56 -10.30 15.38
N SER A 195 -18.77 -9.24 14.58
CA SER A 195 -19.47 -9.31 13.30
C SER A 195 -18.64 -9.93 12.17
N SER A 196 -17.32 -10.01 12.34
CA SER A 196 -16.40 -10.45 11.29
C SER A 196 -16.63 -11.91 10.90
N ILE A 197 -16.46 -12.23 9.62
CA ILE A 197 -16.48 -13.63 9.16
C ILE A 197 -15.47 -14.53 9.87
N PHE A 198 -14.36 -13.97 10.39
CA PHE A 198 -13.32 -14.73 11.09
C PHE A 198 -13.75 -15.15 12.51
N GLN A 199 -14.83 -14.58 13.04
CA GLN A 199 -15.43 -14.98 14.33
C GLN A 199 -16.51 -16.07 14.19
N LYS A 200 -16.75 -16.60 12.98
CA LYS A 200 -17.87 -17.53 12.71
C LYS A 200 -17.52 -19.02 12.83
N ASN A 201 -16.45 -19.38 13.56
CA ASN A 201 -16.00 -20.77 13.72
C ASN A 201 -15.80 -21.50 12.39
N LYS A 202 -15.13 -20.85 11.43
CA LYS A 202 -14.83 -21.43 10.11
C LYS A 202 -13.34 -21.45 9.83
N TYR A 203 -12.93 -22.40 9.00
CA TYR A 203 -11.54 -22.56 8.56
C TYR A 203 -11.23 -21.67 7.36
N PHE A 204 -10.17 -20.88 7.46
CA PHE A 204 -9.69 -19.97 6.41
C PHE A 204 -8.25 -20.27 6.02
N PHE A 205 -7.88 -19.98 4.76
CA PHE A 205 -6.50 -20.12 4.30
C PHE A 205 -5.56 -19.08 4.94
N LYS A 206 -4.26 -19.38 4.96
CA LYS A 206 -3.23 -18.47 5.46
C LYS A 206 -3.24 -17.14 4.72
N GLY A 207 -3.36 -16.04 5.46
CA GLY A 207 -3.43 -14.68 4.91
C GLY A 207 -4.81 -14.27 4.39
N ALA A 208 -5.86 -15.08 4.56
CA ALA A 208 -7.25 -14.67 4.25
C ALA A 208 -7.67 -13.41 5.02
N TRP A 209 -7.17 -13.24 6.23
CA TRP A 209 -7.48 -12.14 7.13
C TRP A 209 -6.57 -10.92 6.98
N SER A 210 -5.45 -11.05 6.25
CA SER A 210 -4.36 -10.07 6.24
C SER A 210 -4.92 -8.67 6.03
N PRO A 211 -4.82 -7.77 7.03
CA PRO A 211 -5.51 -6.51 6.95
C PRO A 211 -4.77 -5.55 6.03
N VAL A 212 -5.54 -4.62 5.49
CA VAL A 212 -5.05 -3.36 4.96
C VAL A 212 -5.74 -2.25 5.74
N TYR A 213 -5.04 -1.14 5.94
CA TYR A 213 -5.57 -0.07 6.77
C TYR A 213 -5.09 1.29 6.29
N THR A 214 -5.79 2.33 6.73
CA THR A 214 -5.39 3.72 6.52
C THR A 214 -5.92 4.61 7.65
N PHE A 215 -5.25 5.73 7.89
CA PHE A 215 -5.71 6.75 8.83
C PHE A 215 -6.37 7.93 8.12
N ASP A 216 -7.37 8.52 8.78
CA ASP A 216 -7.88 9.86 8.45
C ASP A 216 -8.26 10.59 9.73
N LYS A 217 -7.66 11.78 9.94
CA LYS A 217 -7.87 12.67 11.08
C LYS A 217 -7.80 11.98 12.44
N ASN A 218 -8.90 11.34 12.85
CA ASN A 218 -9.11 10.70 14.15
C ASN A 218 -9.65 9.26 14.02
N LEU A 219 -9.52 8.62 12.87
CA LEU A 219 -10.02 7.28 12.61
C LEU A 219 -8.94 6.38 12.02
N LEU A 220 -8.92 5.13 12.49
CA LEU A 220 -8.24 4.01 11.86
C LEU A 220 -9.27 3.20 11.07
N HIS A 221 -9.10 3.14 9.76
CA HIS A 221 -9.94 2.36 8.85
C HIS A 221 -9.26 1.03 8.54
N VAL A 222 -9.87 -0.10 8.86
CA VAL A 222 -9.29 -1.43 8.67
C VAL A 222 -10.20 -2.29 7.81
N VAL A 223 -9.61 -3.04 6.86
CA VAL A 223 -10.30 -4.08 6.10
C VAL A 223 -9.53 -5.39 6.23
N PHE A 224 -10.20 -6.47 6.61
CA PHE A 224 -9.56 -7.77 6.84
C PHE A 224 -9.54 -8.64 5.59
N GLY A 225 -8.52 -8.47 4.75
CA GLY A 225 -8.18 -9.36 3.63
C GLY A 225 -9.36 -9.66 2.71
N ILE A 226 -9.98 -10.84 2.86
CA ILE A 226 -11.11 -11.29 2.03
C ILE A 226 -12.48 -10.72 2.44
N GLU A 227 -12.61 -10.11 3.62
CA GLU A 227 -13.88 -9.55 4.10
C GLU A 227 -14.08 -8.13 3.55
N PRO A 228 -15.09 -7.89 2.68
CA PRO A 228 -15.29 -6.58 2.06
C PRO A 228 -16.07 -5.65 3.00
N THR A 229 -15.51 -5.35 4.16
CA THR A 229 -16.09 -4.45 5.18
C THR A 229 -15.00 -3.54 5.72
N ILE A 230 -15.24 -2.23 5.72
CA ILE A 230 -14.38 -1.29 6.43
C ILE A 230 -14.83 -1.23 7.88
N TYR A 231 -13.92 -1.45 8.80
CA TYR A 231 -14.12 -1.29 10.24
C TYR A 231 -13.42 -0.02 10.70
N ASN A 232 -14.19 0.88 11.32
CA ASN A 232 -13.70 2.18 11.76
C ASN A 232 -13.43 2.12 13.26
N TYR A 233 -12.19 2.34 13.64
CA TYR A 233 -11.73 2.32 15.03
C TYR A 233 -11.25 3.70 15.47
N SER A 234 -11.33 3.95 16.78
CA SER A 234 -10.51 4.99 17.39
C SER A 234 -9.02 4.61 17.25
N PRO A 235 -8.14 5.51 16.78
CA PRO A 235 -6.70 5.29 16.75
C PRO A 235 -6.04 5.57 18.12
N ILE A 236 -6.85 5.94 19.12
CA ILE A 236 -6.42 6.22 20.48
C ILE A 236 -6.98 5.12 21.41
N PRO A 237 -6.18 4.60 22.38
CA PRO A 237 -6.67 3.66 23.39
C PRO A 237 -7.99 4.11 24.01
N PRO A 238 -8.96 3.20 24.25
CA PRO A 238 -8.82 1.74 24.14
C PRO A 238 -9.14 1.17 22.75
N TYR A 239 -8.96 1.96 21.67
CA TYR A 239 -9.11 1.54 20.28
C TYR A 239 -10.47 0.93 19.94
N GLN A 240 -11.54 1.57 20.40
CA GLN A 240 -12.90 1.05 20.26
C GLN A 240 -13.33 0.99 18.79
N LEU A 241 -14.07 -0.07 18.44
CA LEU A 241 -14.80 -0.12 17.17
C LEU A 241 -15.96 0.88 17.23
N LEU A 242 -15.95 1.85 16.32
CA LEU A 242 -16.92 2.94 16.26
C LEU A 242 -18.05 2.63 15.29
N SER A 243 -17.72 2.04 14.13
CA SER A 243 -18.69 1.64 13.12
C SER A 243 -18.11 0.61 12.15
N SER A 244 -18.98 0.01 11.34
CA SER A 244 -18.58 -0.83 10.22
C SER A 244 -19.36 -0.43 8.97
N LEU A 245 -18.72 -0.59 7.81
CA LEU A 245 -19.25 -0.20 6.51
C LEU A 245 -19.06 -1.36 5.52
N PRO A 246 -20.10 -2.18 5.28
CA PRO A 246 -20.07 -3.22 4.27
C PRO A 246 -19.90 -2.63 2.87
N LEU A 247 -19.02 -3.21 2.06
CA LEU A 247 -18.70 -2.74 0.71
C LEU A 247 -19.47 -3.55 -0.35
N LYS A 248 -19.97 -2.85 -1.37
CA LYS A 248 -20.60 -3.46 -2.56
C LYS A 248 -19.66 -3.36 -3.76
N LEU A 249 -18.66 -4.24 -3.80
CA LEU A 249 -17.65 -4.27 -4.86
C LEU A 249 -18.09 -5.13 -6.05
N ASN A 250 -17.86 -4.66 -7.28
CA ASN A 250 -18.33 -5.39 -8.46
C ASN A 250 -17.60 -6.72 -8.62
N SER A 251 -18.38 -7.76 -8.89
CA SER A 251 -17.89 -9.13 -9.10
C SER A 251 -17.05 -9.70 -7.96
N TYR A 252 -17.10 -9.12 -6.76
CA TYR A 252 -16.31 -9.56 -5.62
C TYR A 252 -16.80 -10.90 -5.09
N ARG A 253 -15.89 -11.87 -5.01
CA ARG A 253 -16.17 -13.26 -4.63
C ARG A 253 -15.12 -13.72 -3.63
N SER A 254 -15.43 -13.61 -2.35
CA SER A 254 -14.58 -14.11 -1.28
C SER A 254 -14.88 -15.55 -0.91
N PHE A 255 -13.87 -16.23 -0.39
CA PHE A 255 -14.02 -17.52 0.24
C PHE A 255 -14.70 -17.40 1.61
N ASN A 256 -15.85 -18.06 1.81
CA ASN A 256 -16.66 -17.90 3.03
C ASN A 256 -16.24 -18.80 4.20
N GLY A 257 -15.07 -19.42 4.13
CA GLY A 257 -14.58 -20.40 5.11
C GLY A 257 -15.22 -21.78 4.95
N LEU A 258 -14.58 -22.82 5.49
CA LEU A 258 -15.16 -24.16 5.60
C LEU A 258 -15.69 -24.44 7.00
N ASP A 259 -16.69 -25.30 7.09
CA ASP A 259 -17.18 -25.83 8.35
C ASP A 259 -16.32 -27.00 8.87
N LYS A 260 -15.57 -27.69 7.99
CA LYS A 260 -14.69 -28.81 8.35
C LYS A 260 -13.41 -28.81 7.51
N LEU A 261 -12.30 -29.16 8.14
CA LEU A 261 -11.05 -29.47 7.44
C LEU A 261 -11.19 -30.79 6.67
N SER A 262 -10.69 -30.82 5.44
CA SER A 262 -10.63 -32.01 4.60
C SER A 262 -9.20 -32.18 4.09
N SER A 263 -8.70 -33.42 4.07
CA SER A 263 -7.39 -33.75 3.50
C SER A 263 -7.29 -33.48 1.99
N LYS A 264 -8.44 -33.35 1.31
CA LYS A 264 -8.52 -32.96 -0.11
C LYS A 264 -8.50 -31.45 -0.32
N PHE A 265 -8.61 -30.66 0.76
CA PHE A 265 -8.71 -29.22 0.68
C PHE A 265 -7.34 -28.57 0.50
N ARG A 266 -7.15 -27.86 -0.61
CA ARG A 266 -5.92 -27.12 -0.90
C ARG A 266 -6.13 -25.66 -0.52
N PHE A 267 -5.80 -25.30 0.72
CA PHE A 267 -5.80 -23.89 1.17
C PHE A 267 -5.00 -22.98 0.23
N PHE A 268 -3.97 -23.53 -0.42
CA PHE A 268 -3.19 -22.86 -1.43
C PHE A 268 -4.07 -22.35 -2.60
N ASP A 269 -4.96 -23.17 -3.15
CA ASP A 269 -5.79 -22.81 -4.31
C ASP A 269 -6.74 -21.65 -3.98
N HIS A 270 -7.35 -21.67 -2.79
CA HIS A 270 -8.23 -20.60 -2.34
C HIS A 270 -7.49 -19.27 -2.13
N SER A 271 -6.21 -19.33 -1.78
CA SER A 271 -5.39 -18.13 -1.61
C SER A 271 -5.16 -17.36 -2.92
N PHE A 272 -5.19 -18.02 -4.08
CA PHE A 272 -5.02 -17.35 -5.39
C PHE A 272 -6.33 -16.91 -6.04
N THR A 273 -7.46 -17.36 -5.50
CA THR A 273 -8.74 -17.36 -6.22
C THR A 273 -9.83 -16.61 -5.48
N SER A 274 -9.74 -16.53 -4.16
CA SER A 274 -10.60 -15.67 -3.37
C SER A 274 -10.33 -14.20 -3.69
N GLY A 275 -11.41 -13.45 -3.86
CA GLY A 275 -11.36 -11.98 -3.85
C GLY A 275 -10.77 -11.47 -2.55
N LYS A 276 -10.02 -10.38 -2.65
CA LYS A 276 -9.22 -9.76 -1.58
C LYS A 276 -9.16 -8.27 -1.75
N ILE A 277 -9.22 -7.55 -0.64
CA ILE A 277 -8.84 -6.14 -0.59
C ILE A 277 -7.32 -6.07 -0.45
N LEU A 278 -6.69 -5.30 -1.32
CA LEU A 278 -5.24 -5.20 -1.46
C LEU A 278 -4.70 -3.87 -0.94
N SER A 279 -5.52 -2.83 -0.91
CA SER A 279 -5.17 -1.52 -0.38
C SER A 279 -6.44 -0.69 -0.13
N ILE A 280 -6.35 0.22 0.83
CA ILE A 280 -7.38 1.21 1.15
C ILE A 280 -6.67 2.53 1.44
N LYS A 281 -7.17 3.64 0.88
CA LYS A 281 -6.78 4.99 1.26
C LYS A 281 -8.00 5.87 1.43
N LYS A 282 -7.94 6.80 2.37
CA LYS A 282 -8.93 7.87 2.49
C LYS A 282 -8.45 9.06 1.68
N LEU A 283 -9.30 9.56 0.78
CA LEU A 283 -9.05 10.76 0.00
C LEU A 283 -10.27 11.67 0.13
N LEU A 284 -10.12 12.79 0.84
CA LEU A 284 -11.24 13.61 1.31
C LEU A 284 -12.27 12.74 2.04
N ASP A 285 -13.54 12.78 1.66
CA ASP A 285 -14.60 11.97 2.26
C ASP A 285 -14.77 10.59 1.61
N TYR A 286 -13.95 10.21 0.64
CA TYR A 286 -14.11 8.97 -0.13
C TYR A 286 -13.04 7.95 0.22
N PHE A 287 -13.37 6.67 0.04
CA PHE A 287 -12.39 5.59 0.10
C PHE A 287 -11.97 5.21 -1.33
N VAL A 288 -10.67 5.14 -1.55
CA VAL A 288 -10.09 4.52 -2.75
C VAL A 288 -9.62 3.13 -2.37
N ILE A 289 -10.26 2.12 -2.94
CA ILE A 289 -10.05 0.71 -2.59
C ILE A 289 -9.50 -0.03 -3.78
N VAL A 290 -8.40 -0.75 -3.56
CA VAL A 290 -7.86 -1.67 -4.55
C VAL A 290 -8.24 -3.07 -4.15
N TYR A 291 -8.80 -3.82 -5.08
CA TYR A 291 -9.22 -5.17 -4.80
C TYR A 291 -9.02 -6.11 -5.98
N PHE A 292 -8.76 -7.37 -5.65
CA PHE A 292 -8.88 -8.48 -6.57
C PHE A 292 -10.31 -9.02 -6.47
N PRO A 293 -11.09 -9.09 -7.56
CA PRO A 293 -12.49 -9.54 -7.50
C PRO A 293 -12.63 -11.03 -7.15
N GLY A 294 -11.58 -11.82 -7.35
CA GLY A 294 -11.64 -13.28 -7.25
C GLY A 294 -11.96 -13.95 -8.58
N ILE A 295 -11.65 -15.25 -8.67
CA ILE A 295 -11.77 -16.03 -9.90
C ILE A 295 -13.10 -16.77 -9.89
N ASN A 296 -13.95 -16.47 -10.87
CA ASN A 296 -15.15 -17.25 -11.15
C ASN A 296 -14.81 -18.41 -12.09
N ASP A 297 -14.15 -19.45 -11.59
CA ASP A 297 -13.91 -20.65 -12.39
C ASP A 297 -14.20 -21.90 -11.53
N GLN A 298 -15.42 -22.41 -11.68
CA GLN A 298 -15.88 -23.65 -11.05
C GLN A 298 -15.00 -24.85 -11.43
N LYS A 299 -14.25 -24.78 -12.55
CA LYS A 299 -13.37 -25.84 -13.03
C LYS A 299 -11.91 -25.63 -12.61
N LEU A 300 -11.60 -24.63 -11.81
CA LEU A 300 -10.21 -24.33 -11.47
C LEU A 300 -9.53 -25.45 -10.67
N GLY A 301 -10.25 -26.06 -9.73
CA GLY A 301 -9.73 -27.21 -8.98
C GLY A 301 -9.38 -28.39 -9.89
N GLU A 302 -10.20 -28.63 -10.93
CA GLU A 302 -9.96 -29.66 -11.95
C GLU A 302 -8.79 -29.27 -12.87
N GLN A 303 -8.70 -28.00 -13.27
CA GLN A 303 -7.63 -27.49 -14.12
C GLN A 303 -6.27 -27.47 -13.43
N LEU A 304 -6.18 -27.45 -12.11
CA LEU A 304 -4.92 -27.45 -11.35
C LEU A 304 -4.54 -28.85 -10.83
N GLN A 305 -5.42 -29.85 -10.98
CA GLN A 305 -5.16 -31.21 -10.53
C GLN A 305 -4.16 -31.93 -11.45
N GLY A 306 -3.14 -32.56 -10.85
CA GLY A 306 -2.14 -33.37 -11.58
C GLY A 306 -1.13 -32.57 -12.42
N LYS A 307 -1.15 -31.23 -12.36
CA LYS A 307 -0.21 -30.37 -13.09
C LYS A 307 1.08 -30.11 -12.30
N SER A 308 2.16 -29.83 -13.03
CA SER A 308 3.42 -29.35 -12.45
C SER A 308 3.23 -27.97 -11.79
N THR A 309 4.11 -27.63 -10.85
CA THR A 309 4.13 -26.29 -10.20
C THR A 309 4.25 -25.17 -11.22
N GLU A 310 5.08 -25.36 -12.25
CA GLU A 310 5.30 -24.38 -13.32
C GLU A 310 4.04 -24.14 -14.15
N ASP A 311 3.31 -25.20 -14.50
CA ASP A 311 2.03 -25.09 -15.21
C ASP A 311 0.96 -24.42 -14.36
N ILE A 312 0.93 -24.71 -13.06
CA ILE A 312 0.05 -24.04 -12.10
C ILE A 312 0.34 -22.54 -12.09
N ILE A 313 1.62 -22.14 -11.96
CA ILE A 313 2.03 -20.73 -11.97
C ILE A 313 1.64 -20.07 -13.30
N LYS A 314 1.90 -20.73 -14.44
CA LYS A 314 1.55 -20.21 -15.78
C LYS A 314 0.04 -20.01 -15.93
N ASN A 315 -0.77 -20.95 -15.45
CA ASN A 315 -2.23 -20.84 -15.47
C ASN A 315 -2.74 -19.74 -14.53
N ILE A 316 -2.19 -19.64 -13.32
CA ILE A 316 -2.49 -18.54 -12.39
C ILE A 316 -2.17 -17.18 -13.03
N ARG A 317 -1.02 -17.03 -13.72
CA ARG A 317 -0.67 -15.79 -14.43
C ARG A 317 -1.69 -15.45 -15.52
N LYS A 318 -2.13 -16.44 -16.31
CA LYS A 318 -3.19 -16.25 -17.32
C LYS A 318 -4.51 -15.81 -16.69
N LEU A 319 -4.89 -16.43 -15.57
CA LEU A 319 -6.12 -16.09 -14.86
C LEU A 319 -6.06 -14.70 -14.24
N LYS A 320 -4.92 -14.29 -13.66
CA LYS A 320 -4.72 -12.93 -13.16
C LYS A 320 -4.86 -11.87 -14.26
N LYS A 321 -4.48 -12.18 -15.51
CA LYS A 321 -4.75 -11.29 -16.66
C LYS A 321 -6.25 -11.20 -16.99
N LYS A 322 -6.98 -12.32 -16.88
CA LYS A 322 -8.44 -12.38 -17.11
C LYS A 322 -9.24 -11.68 -16.00
N TYR A 323 -8.73 -11.73 -14.77
CA TYR A 323 -9.33 -11.15 -13.58
C TYR A 323 -8.37 -10.11 -12.97
N PRO A 324 -8.17 -8.96 -13.63
CA PRO A 324 -7.24 -7.95 -13.15
C PRO A 324 -7.71 -7.34 -11.84
N ASN A 325 -6.77 -6.76 -11.09
CA ASN A 325 -7.10 -5.91 -9.95
C ASN A 325 -7.92 -4.71 -10.42
N ARG A 326 -8.79 -4.23 -9.53
CA ARG A 326 -9.72 -3.12 -9.77
C ARG A 326 -9.52 -2.05 -8.73
N VAL A 327 -9.84 -0.82 -9.09
CA VAL A 327 -9.91 0.33 -8.19
C VAL A 327 -11.37 0.74 -8.08
N ALA A 328 -11.87 0.87 -6.85
CA ALA A 328 -13.19 1.39 -6.56
C ALA A 328 -13.09 2.68 -5.75
N VAL A 329 -13.91 3.67 -6.10
CA VAL A 329 -14.14 4.88 -5.30
C VAL A 329 -15.47 4.73 -4.59
N ILE A 330 -15.43 4.72 -3.26
CA ILE A 330 -16.58 4.44 -2.39
C ILE A 330 -16.93 5.69 -1.58
N ASP A 331 -18.21 6.02 -1.51
CA ASP A 331 -18.72 7.11 -0.68
C ASP A 331 -18.76 6.74 0.82
N PRO A 332 -18.99 7.70 1.73
CA PRO A 332 -19.12 7.41 3.17
C PRO A 332 -20.23 6.42 3.53
N GLN A 333 -21.22 6.21 2.64
CA GLN A 333 -22.35 5.31 2.83
C GLN A 333 -22.10 3.90 2.27
N GLY A 334 -20.93 3.65 1.68
CA GLY A 334 -20.52 2.34 1.17
C GLY A 334 -20.98 2.08 -0.27
N ASN A 335 -21.49 3.09 -0.98
CA ASN A 335 -21.86 2.97 -2.38
C ASN A 335 -20.64 3.17 -3.27
N THR A 336 -20.53 2.30 -4.27
CA THR A 336 -19.47 2.38 -5.29
C THR A 336 -19.83 3.42 -6.33
N LEU A 337 -19.12 4.55 -6.33
CA LEU A 337 -19.34 5.65 -7.27
C LEU A 337 -18.58 5.45 -8.58
N ALA A 338 -17.42 4.79 -8.50
CA ALA A 338 -16.62 4.40 -9.65
C ALA A 338 -15.92 3.07 -9.39
N ASP A 339 -15.72 2.28 -10.45
CA ASP A 339 -15.09 0.97 -10.39
C ASP A 339 -14.47 0.61 -11.74
N PHE A 340 -13.14 0.52 -11.81
CA PHE A 340 -12.41 0.40 -13.06
C PHE A 340 -11.13 -0.43 -12.95
N ILE A 341 -10.58 -0.81 -14.11
CA ILE A 341 -9.27 -1.48 -14.21
C ILE A 341 -8.21 -0.38 -14.45
N PRO A 342 -7.18 -0.27 -13.60
CA PRO A 342 -6.21 0.82 -13.65
C PRO A 342 -5.08 0.53 -14.67
N GLU A 343 -5.37 0.58 -15.96
CA GLU A 343 -4.42 0.08 -17.00
C GLU A 343 -3.04 0.76 -16.98
N LYS A 344 -2.97 2.07 -16.70
CA LYS A 344 -1.72 2.85 -16.67
C LYS A 344 -1.12 3.04 -15.28
N LEU A 345 -1.76 2.52 -14.24
CA LEU A 345 -1.35 2.72 -12.85
C LEU A 345 -1.04 1.38 -12.21
N ASN A 346 -0.09 1.35 -11.27
CA ASN A 346 0.08 0.25 -10.37
C ASN A 346 -0.82 0.47 -9.14
N PRO A 347 -1.99 -0.18 -9.04
CA PRO A 347 -2.91 0.11 -7.96
C PRO A 347 -2.38 -0.33 -6.59
N THR A 348 -1.44 -1.28 -6.52
CA THR A 348 -0.84 -1.64 -5.22
C THR A 348 0.28 -0.69 -4.78
N SER A 349 0.40 0.48 -5.42
CA SER A 349 1.37 1.52 -5.06
C SER A 349 0.77 2.78 -4.44
N MET A 350 -0.48 2.74 -3.98
CA MET A 350 -1.17 3.91 -3.43
C MET A 350 -0.48 4.42 -2.16
N ILE A 351 -0.13 5.71 -2.15
CA ILE A 351 0.31 6.45 -0.97
C ILE A 351 -0.42 7.80 -0.89
N ILE A 352 -0.68 8.28 0.32
CA ILE A 352 -1.24 9.62 0.57
C ILE A 352 -0.15 10.50 1.17
N ARG A 353 0.12 11.64 0.54
CA ARG A 353 1.08 12.64 1.04
C ARG A 353 0.48 14.02 0.89
N ASN A 354 0.47 14.78 1.98
CA ASN A 354 -0.08 16.14 2.01
C ASN A 354 -1.52 16.26 1.49
N GLY A 355 -2.33 15.23 1.74
CA GLY A 355 -3.73 15.17 1.30
C GLY A 355 -3.95 14.69 -0.14
N ASP A 356 -2.88 14.52 -0.92
CA ASP A 356 -2.94 14.05 -2.31
C ASP A 356 -2.64 12.54 -2.40
N LEU A 357 -3.26 11.89 -3.38
CA LEU A 357 -3.03 10.48 -3.70
C LEU A 357 -1.97 10.34 -4.78
N TYR A 358 -1.01 9.45 -4.57
CA TYR A 358 0.03 9.13 -5.55
C TYR A 358 0.02 7.63 -5.87
N MET A 359 0.30 7.31 -7.13
CA MET A 359 0.51 5.93 -7.60
C MET A 359 1.64 5.88 -8.62
N LEU A 360 2.42 4.81 -8.60
CA LEU A 360 3.35 4.48 -9.67
C LEU A 360 2.59 4.15 -10.96
N GLY A 361 3.18 4.47 -12.10
CA GLY A 361 2.74 3.98 -13.41
C GLY A 361 2.88 2.46 -13.53
N SER A 362 2.06 1.85 -14.37
CA SER A 362 2.22 0.43 -14.69
C SER A 362 3.43 0.22 -15.60
N SER A 363 4.22 -0.83 -15.33
CA SER A 363 5.41 -1.19 -16.12
C SER A 363 5.11 -1.68 -17.55
N ASN A 364 3.83 -1.79 -17.92
CA ASN A 364 3.37 -2.29 -19.21
C ASN A 364 3.14 -1.17 -20.26
N ILE A 365 3.45 0.08 -19.95
CA ILE A 365 3.40 1.18 -20.92
C ILE A 365 4.66 1.08 -21.79
N ASP A 366 4.50 0.81 -23.09
CA ASP A 366 5.53 0.63 -24.13
C ASP A 366 6.91 1.23 -23.77
N SER A 367 7.79 0.35 -23.28
CA SER A 367 9.04 0.69 -22.62
C SER A 367 10.19 0.99 -23.60
N ASN A 368 10.03 2.03 -24.42
CA ASN A 368 11.20 2.71 -24.99
C ASN A 368 11.71 3.83 -24.07
N ASP A 369 10.89 4.31 -23.15
CA ASP A 369 11.26 5.32 -22.18
C ASP A 369 11.65 4.60 -20.86
N ASN A 370 12.94 4.52 -20.55
CA ASN A 370 13.47 4.01 -19.28
C ASN A 370 13.14 4.95 -18.10
N LEU A 371 11.85 5.28 -17.91
CA LEU A 371 11.37 6.25 -16.94
C LEU A 371 10.38 5.62 -15.95
N LEU A 372 10.62 5.86 -14.67
CA LEU A 372 9.67 5.61 -13.59
C LEU A 372 8.74 6.82 -13.54
N LYS A 373 7.43 6.56 -13.63
CA LYS A 373 6.39 7.61 -13.53
C LYS A 373 5.65 7.48 -12.21
N ILE A 374 5.49 8.60 -11.51
CA ILE A 374 4.71 8.71 -10.29
C ILE A 374 3.61 9.72 -10.56
N PHE A 375 2.37 9.26 -10.58
CA PHE A 375 1.22 10.09 -10.89
C PHE A 375 0.58 10.63 -9.61
N ARG A 376 0.32 11.94 -9.59
CA ARG A 376 -0.56 12.55 -8.60
C ARG A 376 -2.00 12.49 -9.11
N LEU A 377 -2.90 11.98 -8.28
CA LEU A 377 -4.30 11.77 -8.60
C LEU A 377 -5.20 12.59 -7.67
N THR A 378 -6.28 13.12 -8.25
CA THR A 378 -7.36 13.76 -7.49
C THR A 378 -8.70 13.08 -7.78
N LEU A 379 -9.69 13.32 -6.94
CA LEU A 379 -11.06 12.89 -7.19
C LEU A 379 -11.68 13.73 -8.31
N ASN A 380 -12.19 13.06 -9.33
CA ASN A 380 -13.00 13.71 -10.37
C ASN A 380 -14.42 13.17 -10.29
N MET A 381 -15.12 13.59 -9.23
CA MET A 381 -16.53 13.36 -9.06
C MET A 381 -17.25 14.53 -9.72
N LYS A 382 -17.50 14.44 -11.03
CA LYS A 382 -18.47 15.37 -11.63
C LYS A 382 -19.80 15.14 -10.94
N ASP A 383 -20.36 16.19 -10.35
CA ASP A 383 -21.70 16.18 -9.75
C ASP A 383 -22.65 15.39 -10.67
N LYS A 384 -23.13 14.26 -10.17
CA LYS A 384 -24.12 13.42 -10.84
C LYS A 384 -25.50 13.74 -10.31
#